data_AF-A0A3C0FTG7-F1
#
_entry.id   AF-A0A3C0FTG7-F1
#
_cell.length_a   1.000
_cell.length_b   1.000
_cell.length_c   1.000
_cell.angle_alpha   90.00
_cell.angle_beta   90.00
_cell.angle_gamma   90.00
#
_symmetry.space_group_name_H-M   'P 1'
#
loop_
_entity.id
_entity.type
_entity.pdbx_description
1 polymer ?
#
loop_
_entity_poly.entity_id
_entity_poly.type
_entity_poly.pdbx_seq_one_letter_code
_entity_poly.pdbx_strand_id
1 'polypeptide(L)'
;MEETMWRSIHRLAPLNPSFVSVTYGAGGTTRDRTHGSVTRIQGETGIPAAAHLTCVGHTKEEIDQIARSYWNEGIRSIVALRGDLPDAGDKYEPTPGGYAYAVDLVAGLKEIA
;
A
#
# COMPACT_ATOMS: atom_id res chain seq x y z
N MET A 1 -2.23 17.75 -8.91
CA MET A 1 -2.68 16.77 -7.90
C MET A 1 -1.55 16.42 -6.94
N GLU A 2 -0.39 15.98 -7.43
CA GLU A 2 0.80 15.71 -6.60
C GLU A 2 1.26 16.95 -5.79
N GLU A 3 1.34 18.13 -6.41
CA GLU A 3 1.71 19.38 -5.71
C GLU A 3 0.76 19.70 -4.54
N THR A 4 -0.54 19.48 -4.72
CA THR A 4 -1.54 19.70 -3.67
C THR A 4 -1.35 18.73 -2.51
N MET A 5 -1.05 17.45 -2.81
CA MET A 5 -0.75 16.44 -1.80
C MET A 5 0.47 16.85 -0.96
N TRP A 6 1.57 17.24 -1.61
CA TRP A 6 2.80 17.68 -0.92
C TRP A 6 2.59 18.91 -0.05
N ARG A 7 1.85 19.90 -0.55
CA ARG A 7 1.50 21.07 0.26
C ARG A 7 0.71 20.69 1.51
N SER A 8 -0.19 19.71 1.41
CA SER A 8 -0.93 19.19 2.57
C SER A 8 -0.03 18.44 3.54
N ILE A 9 0.89 17.60 3.04
CA ILE A 9 1.86 16.87 3.87
C ILE A 9 2.72 17.86 4.67
N HIS A 10 3.32 18.86 4.03
CA HIS A 10 4.13 19.86 4.73
C HIS A 10 3.33 20.68 5.74
N ARG A 11 2.04 20.93 5.46
CA ARG A 11 1.16 21.62 6.40
C ARG A 11 0.82 20.77 7.63
N LEU A 12 0.70 19.45 7.46
CA LEU A 12 0.32 18.52 8.53
C LEU A 12 1.52 17.98 9.32
N ALA A 13 2.72 17.96 8.72
CA ALA A 13 3.93 17.43 9.34
C ALA A 13 4.26 18.04 10.73
N PRO A 14 4.10 19.37 10.96
CA PRO A 14 4.33 19.97 12.28
C PRO A 14 3.38 19.47 13.38
N LEU A 15 2.26 18.84 13.03
CA LEU A 15 1.34 18.21 13.99
C LEU A 15 1.88 16.89 14.56
N ASN A 16 3.05 16.44 14.08
CA ASN A 16 3.73 15.22 14.48
C ASN A 16 2.80 13.98 14.48
N PRO A 17 2.18 13.66 13.32
CA PRO A 17 1.33 12.48 13.23
C PRO A 17 2.13 11.21 13.49
N SER A 18 1.51 10.22 14.16
CA SER A 18 2.18 8.95 14.46
C SER A 18 2.55 8.16 13.19
N PHE A 19 1.74 8.29 12.14
CA PHE A 19 2.03 7.78 10.81
C PHE A 19 1.14 8.49 9.78
N VAL A 20 1.47 8.29 8.50
CA VAL A 20 0.63 8.67 7.36
C VAL A 20 0.44 7.47 6.46
N SER A 21 -0.76 7.30 5.90
CA SER A 21 -1.04 6.18 4.98
C SER A 21 -1.30 6.68 3.57
N VAL A 22 -0.77 5.97 2.58
CA VAL A 22 -1.03 6.24 1.16
C VAL A 22 -1.94 5.16 0.60
N THR A 23 -3.05 5.58 0.01
CA THR A 23 -4.02 4.68 -0.60
C THR A 23 -3.45 3.98 -1.83
N TYR A 24 -3.94 2.76 -2.07
CA TYR A 24 -3.59 1.94 -3.21
C TYR A 24 -4.82 1.86 -4.13
N GLY A 25 -4.63 2.18 -5.41
CA GLY A 25 -5.71 2.19 -6.40
C GLY A 25 -6.32 0.81 -6.60
N ALA A 26 -7.62 0.78 -6.88
CA ALA A 26 -8.34 -0.47 -7.17
C ALA A 26 -7.61 -1.28 -8.24
N GLY A 27 -7.51 -2.60 -8.01
CA GLY A 27 -6.86 -3.55 -8.93
C GLY A 27 -5.39 -3.28 -9.25
N GLY A 28 -4.64 -2.55 -8.41
CA GLY A 28 -3.21 -2.34 -8.62
C GLY A 28 -2.83 -1.22 -9.58
N THR A 29 -3.80 -0.43 -10.02
CA THR A 29 -3.63 0.60 -11.07
C THR A 29 -2.65 1.74 -10.72
N THR A 30 -2.35 1.95 -9.43
CA THR A 30 -1.46 3.05 -8.99
C THR A 30 -0.21 2.59 -8.24
N ARG A 31 0.20 1.32 -8.41
CA ARG A 31 1.28 0.70 -7.62
C ARG A 31 2.56 1.55 -7.52
N ASP A 32 3.07 2.00 -8.67
CA ASP A 32 4.37 2.68 -8.76
C ASP A 32 4.28 4.07 -8.12
N ARG A 33 3.09 4.71 -8.18
CA ARG A 33 2.85 6.02 -7.57
C ARG A 33 2.70 5.91 -6.07
N THR A 34 2.03 4.87 -5.56
CA THR A 34 1.90 4.62 -4.13
C THR A 34 3.29 4.37 -3.53
N HIS A 35 4.09 3.52 -4.18
CA HIS A 35 5.47 3.23 -3.79
C HIS A 35 6.33 4.48 -3.68
N GLY A 36 6.38 5.28 -4.75
CA GLY A 36 7.15 6.53 -4.78
C GLY A 36 6.66 7.57 -3.76
N SER A 37 5.36 7.60 -3.46
CA SER A 37 4.80 8.53 -2.47
C SER A 37 5.18 8.13 -1.04
N VAL A 38 5.03 6.86 -0.67
CA VAL A 38 5.32 6.36 0.67
C VAL A 38 6.80 6.57 1.03
N THR A 39 7.69 6.19 0.13
CA THR A 39 9.15 6.33 0.32
C THR A 39 9.58 7.77 0.44
N ARG A 40 9.09 8.63 -0.46
CA ARG A 40 9.41 10.06 -0.47
C ARG A 40 8.87 10.77 0.78
N ILE A 41 7.65 10.44 1.22
CA ILE A 41 7.07 11.02 2.43
C ILE A 41 7.92 10.67 3.64
N GLN A 42 8.26 9.39 3.83
CA GLN A 42 9.10 8.98 4.96
C GLN A 42 10.50 9.61 4.89
N GLY A 43 11.12 9.65 3.70
CA GLY A 43 12.45 10.21 3.50
C GLY A 43 12.52 11.73 3.71
N GLU A 44 11.52 12.50 3.25
CA GLU A 44 11.54 13.97 3.34
C GLU A 44 11.00 14.51 4.67
N THR A 45 10.05 13.80 5.30
CA THR A 45 9.40 14.29 6.52
C THR A 45 9.85 13.58 7.79
N GLY A 46 10.48 12.39 7.67
CA GLY A 46 10.80 11.54 8.81
C GLY A 46 9.57 10.89 9.49
N ILE A 47 8.36 11.16 8.99
CA ILE A 47 7.12 10.58 9.50
C ILE A 47 7.00 9.14 8.99
N PRO A 48 6.74 8.16 9.86
CA PRO A 48 6.50 6.78 9.42
C PRO A 48 5.37 6.72 8.40
N ALA A 49 5.64 6.09 7.25
CA ALA A 49 4.64 5.94 6.19
C ALA A 49 4.13 4.49 6.14
N ALA A 50 2.82 4.34 5.94
CA ALA A 50 2.15 3.06 5.80
C ALA A 50 1.59 2.91 4.37
N ALA A 51 1.97 1.83 3.69
CA ALA A 51 1.48 1.55 2.35
C ALA A 51 0.19 0.71 2.42
N HIS A 52 -0.86 1.12 1.73
CA HIS A 52 -1.99 0.22 1.47
C HIS A 52 -1.55 -0.85 0.45
N LEU A 53 -1.99 -2.08 0.67
CA LEU A 53 -1.72 -3.20 -0.24
C LEU A 53 -2.99 -4.05 -0.37
N THR A 54 -3.38 -4.35 -1.60
CA THR A 54 -4.64 -5.05 -1.90
C THR A 54 -4.40 -6.44 -2.50
N CYS A 55 -5.30 -7.38 -2.22
CA CYS A 55 -5.29 -8.72 -2.81
C CYS A 55 -5.76 -8.72 -4.27
N VAL A 56 -6.78 -7.89 -4.59
CA VAL A 56 -7.36 -7.81 -5.93
C VAL A 56 -6.34 -7.30 -6.93
N GLY A 57 -6.19 -8.04 -8.03
CA GLY A 57 -5.34 -7.67 -9.17
C GLY A 57 -3.89 -8.13 -9.03
N HIS A 58 -3.57 -8.96 -8.04
CA HIS A 58 -2.20 -9.40 -7.78
C HIS A 58 -2.06 -10.89 -7.52
N THR A 59 -0.97 -11.48 -8.02
CA THR A 59 -0.54 -12.81 -7.55
C THR A 59 0.19 -12.70 -6.22
N LYS A 60 0.37 -13.84 -5.53
CA LYS A 60 1.17 -13.89 -4.31
C LYS A 60 2.60 -13.43 -4.57
N GLU A 61 3.21 -13.86 -5.66
CA GLU A 61 4.60 -13.51 -6.02
C GLU A 61 4.78 -12.00 -6.22
N GLU A 62 3.81 -11.33 -6.84
CA GLU A 62 3.84 -9.87 -7.01
C GLU A 62 3.74 -9.15 -5.66
N ILE A 63 2.84 -9.59 -4.79
CA ILE A 63 2.67 -9.05 -3.44
C ILE A 63 3.95 -9.24 -2.63
N ASP A 64 4.56 -10.42 -2.73
CA ASP A 64 5.78 -10.74 -2.01
C ASP A 64 6.94 -9.86 -2.48
N GLN A 65 7.03 -9.59 -3.78
CA GLN A 65 8.03 -8.68 -4.33
C GLN A 65 7.81 -7.24 -3.85
N ILE A 66 6.57 -6.76 -3.83
CA ILE A 66 6.22 -5.43 -3.32
C ILE A 66 6.54 -5.31 -1.83
N ALA A 67 6.17 -6.31 -1.02
CA ALA A 67 6.44 -6.35 0.41
C ALA A 67 7.95 -6.31 0.71
N ARG A 68 8.75 -7.10 -0.03
CA ARG A 68 10.22 -7.07 0.08
C ARG A 68 10.81 -5.72 -0.33
N SER A 69 10.25 -5.07 -1.37
CA SER A 69 10.68 -3.74 -1.79
C SER A 69 10.48 -2.71 -0.67
N TYR A 70 9.26 -2.66 -0.10
CA TYR A 70 8.96 -1.80 1.04
C TYR A 70 9.89 -2.07 2.23
N TRP A 71 10.14 -3.35 2.53
CA TRP A 71 11.06 -3.74 3.59
C TRP A 71 12.49 -3.24 3.35
N ASN A 72 13.00 -3.33 2.12
CA ASN A 72 14.35 -2.88 1.78
C ASN A 72 14.50 -1.35 1.85
N GLU A 73 13.42 -0.63 1.59
CA GLU A 73 13.38 0.84 1.66
C GLU A 73 13.04 1.37 3.06
N GLY A 74 12.89 0.49 4.05
CA GLY A 74 12.64 0.85 5.44
C GLY A 74 11.19 1.18 5.76
N ILE A 75 10.26 0.87 4.86
CA ILE A 75 8.82 0.92 5.14
C ILE A 75 8.45 -0.35 5.93
N ARG A 76 8.01 -0.16 7.18
CA ARG A 76 7.68 -1.25 8.12
C ARG A 76 6.18 -1.41 8.39
N SER A 77 5.36 -0.55 7.81
CA SER A 77 3.92 -0.50 8.06
C SER A 77 3.16 -0.76 6.76
N ILE A 78 2.33 -1.81 6.76
CA ILE A 78 1.45 -2.16 5.64
C ILE A 78 0.01 -2.24 6.14
N VAL A 79 -0.91 -1.61 5.40
CA VAL A 79 -2.35 -1.76 5.60
C VAL A 79 -2.85 -2.79 4.60
N ALA A 80 -2.97 -4.04 5.07
CA ALA A 80 -3.43 -5.16 4.26
C ALA A 80 -4.95 -5.13 4.07
N LEU A 81 -5.38 -5.08 2.82
CA LEU A 81 -6.78 -4.97 2.44
C LEU A 81 -7.11 -6.03 1.38
N ARG A 82 -8.38 -6.43 1.29
CA ARG A 82 -8.83 -7.24 0.15
C ARG A 82 -8.74 -6.42 -1.13
N GLY A 83 -9.15 -5.17 -1.06
CA GLY A 83 -9.29 -4.27 -2.20
C GLY A 83 -10.73 -4.20 -2.69
N ASP A 84 -10.98 -3.13 -3.44
CA ASP A 84 -12.23 -2.89 -4.15
C ASP A 84 -12.20 -3.61 -5.50
N LEU A 85 -13.37 -4.04 -5.94
CA LEU A 85 -13.55 -4.55 -7.30
C LEU A 85 -13.51 -3.37 -8.28
N PRO A 86 -12.98 -3.57 -9.49
CA PRO A 86 -12.88 -2.51 -10.50
C PRO A 86 -14.27 -1.96 -10.88
N ASP A 87 -15.29 -2.81 -10.94
CA ASP A 87 -16.66 -2.41 -11.27
C ASP A 87 -17.64 -2.66 -10.10
N ALA A 88 -18.49 -1.66 -9.86
CA ALA A 88 -19.51 -1.70 -8.83
C ALA A 88 -20.64 -2.67 -9.24
N GLY A 89 -20.60 -3.90 -8.72
CA GLY A 89 -21.62 -4.93 -8.96
C GLY A 89 -21.07 -6.31 -9.28
N ASP A 90 -19.77 -6.41 -9.55
CA ASP A 90 -19.14 -7.70 -9.79
C ASP A 90 -19.14 -8.58 -8.55
N LYS A 91 -19.25 -9.90 -8.78
CA LYS A 91 -19.00 -10.87 -7.72
C LYS A 91 -17.51 -10.91 -7.45
N TYR A 92 -17.15 -10.92 -6.18
CA TYR A 92 -15.75 -11.05 -5.79
C TYR A 92 -15.21 -12.41 -6.21
N GLU A 93 -14.23 -12.41 -7.11
CA GLU A 93 -13.43 -13.57 -7.46
C GLU A 93 -11.96 -13.28 -7.13
N PRO A 94 -11.30 -14.15 -6.35
CA PRO A 94 -9.86 -14.02 -6.10
C PRO A 94 -9.07 -14.02 -7.40
N THR A 95 -8.04 -13.18 -7.46
CA THR A 95 -7.08 -13.24 -8.57
C THR A 95 -6.44 -14.63 -8.61
N PRO A 96 -6.39 -15.31 -9.78
CA PRO A 96 -5.72 -16.60 -9.90
C PRO A 96 -4.27 -16.52 -9.41
N GLY A 97 -3.90 -17.40 -8.46
CA GLY A 97 -2.58 -17.38 -7.83
C GLY A 97 -2.37 -16.25 -6.80
N GLY A 98 -3.40 -15.46 -6.49
CA GLY A 98 -3.38 -14.40 -5.46
C GLY A 98 -3.86 -14.86 -4.08
N TYR A 99 -3.97 -13.89 -3.17
CA TYR A 99 -4.64 -14.08 -1.87
C TYR A 99 -6.16 -13.89 -2.04
N ALA A 100 -6.97 -14.75 -1.40
CA ALA A 100 -8.42 -14.70 -1.51
C ALA A 100 -9.05 -13.70 -0.53
N TYR A 101 -8.40 -13.43 0.59
CA TYR A 101 -8.90 -12.48 1.58
C TYR A 101 -7.75 -11.69 2.21
N ALA A 102 -8.10 -10.55 2.82
CA ALA A 102 -7.14 -9.73 3.56
C ALA A 102 -6.43 -10.52 4.67
N VAL A 103 -7.11 -11.49 5.29
CA VAL A 103 -6.52 -12.36 6.32
C VAL A 103 -5.41 -13.25 5.76
N ASP A 104 -5.57 -13.76 4.53
CA ASP A 104 -4.55 -14.57 3.87
C ASP A 104 -3.34 -13.70 3.50
N LEU A 105 -3.59 -12.47 3.05
CA LEU A 105 -2.53 -11.48 2.81
C LEU A 105 -1.75 -11.17 4.08
N VAL A 106 -2.43 -10.95 5.22
CA VAL A 106 -1.76 -10.73 6.51
C VAL A 106 -0.90 -11.94 6.89
N ALA A 107 -1.39 -13.16 6.69
CA ALA A 107 -0.63 -14.37 6.97
C ALA A 107 0.63 -14.45 6.09
N GLY A 108 0.49 -14.24 4.78
CA GLY A 108 1.62 -14.26 3.85
C GLY A 108 2.65 -13.16 4.12
N LEU A 109 2.22 -11.93 4.42
CA LEU A 109 3.13 -10.83 4.74
C LEU A 109 3.98 -11.12 5.99
N LYS A 110 3.41 -11.78 7.00
CA LYS A 110 4.14 -12.17 8.23
C LYS A 110 5.19 -13.25 8.01
N GLU A 111 5.12 -14.02 6.94
CA GLU A 111 6.15 -15.02 6.60
C GLU A 111 7.35 -14.39 5.88
N ILE A 112 7.17 -13.20 5.31
CA ILE A 112 8.20 -12.51 4.52
C ILE A 112 9.11 -11.67 5.42
N ALA A 113 8.52 -10.98 6.40
CA ALA A 113 9.22 -10.02 7.24
C ALA A 113 8.57 -9.76 8.60
#